data_AF-A0A5R8W9I8-F1
#
_entry.id   AF-A0A5R8W9I8-F1
#
_cell.length_a   1.000
_cell.length_b   1.000
_cell.length_c   1.000
_cell.angle_alpha   90.00
_cell.angle_beta   90.00
_cell.angle_gamma   90.00
#
_symmetry.space_group_name_H-M   'P 1'
#
loop_
_entity.id
_entity.type
_entity.pdbx_description
1 polymer ?
#
loop_
_entity_poly.entity_id
_entity_poly.type
_entity_poly.pdbx_seq_one_letter_code
_entity_poly.pdbx_strand_id
1 'polypeptide(L)'
;MPGNAGTEQTTTVIIGTGLSGLAVAAELRRRGIDSIVVDGLDILGAAQPANTTSLQRCDAADSGTLRERNEILRHLRNYAASHQVDVRNTTRAVQLTMVAQSPPEAAQPQWEVHTPTGILVADHIVLTRCAHSQLRRMINDFGIAVGRNLAAAMRAIGIYLVGVGELITPSPKEVLRQAKTVGQAISAKVHPDTVPAPATGSFAMLTC
;
A
#
# COMPACT_ATOMS: atom_id res chain seq x y z
N MET A 1 11.41 -8.92 -30.53
CA MET A 1 11.01 -7.50 -30.51
C MET A 1 10.64 -7.14 -29.08
N PRO A 2 11.50 -6.47 -28.29
CA PRO A 2 11.10 -5.97 -26.99
C PRO A 2 10.21 -4.75 -27.24
N GLY A 3 8.90 -4.91 -27.04
CA GLY A 3 7.94 -3.82 -27.15
C GLY A 3 8.23 -2.76 -26.10
N ASN A 4 8.06 -1.49 -26.46
CA ASN A 4 8.16 -0.35 -25.55
C ASN A 4 7.46 -0.66 -24.23
N ALA A 5 8.26 -0.92 -23.20
CA ALA A 5 7.84 -0.90 -21.81
C ALA A 5 7.35 0.52 -21.53
N GLY A 6 6.03 0.75 -21.62
CA GLY A 6 5.44 2.05 -21.35
C GLY A 6 5.68 2.41 -19.89
N THR A 7 6.24 3.59 -19.65
CA THR A 7 6.27 4.18 -18.32
C THR A 7 4.89 4.78 -18.06
N GLU A 8 4.22 4.31 -17.02
CA GLU A 8 2.90 4.78 -16.63
C GLU A 8 2.97 5.49 -15.28
N GLN A 9 2.34 6.66 -15.16
CA GLN A 9 2.32 7.43 -13.93
C GLN A 9 0.99 7.22 -13.20
N THR A 10 1.05 7.02 -11.88
CA THR A 10 -0.13 6.93 -11.01
C THR A 10 0.20 7.52 -9.64
N THR A 11 -0.80 7.93 -8.86
CA THR A 11 -0.54 8.47 -7.52
C THR A 11 -0.12 7.37 -6.54
N THR A 12 -0.70 6.17 -6.65
CA THR A 12 -0.42 5.07 -5.71
C THR A 12 -0.36 3.71 -6.39
N VAL A 13 0.70 2.94 -6.16
CA VAL A 13 0.73 1.52 -6.54
C VAL A 13 0.49 0.64 -5.31
N ILE A 14 -0.46 -0.27 -5.43
CA ILE A 14 -0.80 -1.24 -4.38
C ILE A 14 -0.30 -2.61 -4.81
N ILE A 15 0.54 -3.22 -3.97
CA ILE A 15 1.14 -4.51 -4.22
C ILE A 15 0.34 -5.58 -3.45
N GLY A 16 -0.46 -6.34 -4.20
CA GLY A 16 -1.22 -7.50 -3.75
C GLY A 16 -2.71 -7.39 -4.04
N THR A 17 -3.24 -8.34 -4.80
CA THR A 17 -4.66 -8.40 -5.24
C THR A 17 -5.61 -9.09 -4.23
N GLY A 18 -5.16 -9.26 -2.98
CA GLY A 18 -5.91 -9.91 -1.91
C GLY A 18 -6.84 -8.94 -1.15
N LEU A 19 -7.37 -9.42 -0.01
CA LEU A 19 -8.25 -8.64 0.87
C LEU A 19 -7.66 -7.27 1.22
N SER A 20 -6.40 -7.24 1.67
CA SER A 20 -5.73 -6.00 2.09
C SER A 20 -5.58 -5.00 0.95
N GLY A 21 -5.15 -5.44 -0.23
CA GLY A 21 -4.91 -4.52 -1.34
C GLY A 21 -6.20 -3.99 -1.94
N LEU A 22 -7.21 -4.84 -2.11
CA LEU A 22 -8.52 -4.39 -2.59
C LEU A 22 -9.23 -3.50 -1.57
N ALA A 23 -9.04 -3.74 -0.27
CA ALA A 23 -9.57 -2.85 0.77
C ALA A 23 -8.95 -1.46 0.68
N VAL A 24 -7.63 -1.38 0.49
CA VAL A 24 -6.94 -0.08 0.32
C VAL A 24 -7.37 0.59 -0.98
N ALA A 25 -7.43 -0.15 -2.09
CA ALA A 25 -7.85 0.39 -3.38
C ALA A 25 -9.27 0.97 -3.33
N ALA A 26 -10.19 0.28 -2.65
CA ALA A 26 -11.53 0.78 -2.42
C ALA A 26 -11.54 2.08 -1.61
N GLU A 27 -10.71 2.16 -0.56
CA GLU A 27 -10.58 3.38 0.27
C GLU A 27 -9.94 4.55 -0.49
N LEU A 28 -8.93 4.30 -1.33
CA LEU A 28 -8.33 5.34 -2.18
C LEU A 28 -9.32 5.84 -3.24
N ARG A 29 -10.02 4.93 -3.90
CA ARG A 29 -11.05 5.27 -4.90
C ARG A 29 -12.17 6.12 -4.30
N ARG A 30 -12.61 5.83 -3.07
CA ARG A 30 -13.60 6.66 -2.34
C ARG A 30 -13.15 8.08 -2.09
N ARG A 31 -11.83 8.33 -2.08
CA ARG A 31 -11.21 9.63 -1.84
C ARG A 31 -10.74 10.29 -3.13
N GLY A 32 -11.08 9.73 -4.29
CA GLY A 32 -10.69 10.27 -5.60
C GLY A 32 -9.20 10.12 -5.91
N ILE A 33 -8.51 9.18 -5.28
CA ILE A 33 -7.06 8.94 -5.49
C ILE A 33 -6.90 7.80 -6.48
N ASP A 34 -6.14 8.06 -7.55
CA ASP A 34 -5.84 7.05 -8.56
C ASP A 34 -4.85 6.02 -8.02
N SER A 35 -5.17 4.75 -8.24
CA SER A 35 -4.34 3.65 -7.78
C SER A 35 -4.36 2.47 -8.73
N ILE A 36 -3.19 1.85 -8.93
CA ILE A 36 -3.04 0.60 -9.69
C ILE A 36 -2.74 -0.52 -8.70
N VAL A 37 -3.58 -1.56 -8.70
CA VAL A 37 -3.34 -2.77 -7.90
C VAL A 37 -2.63 -3.80 -8.76
N VAL A 38 -1.40 -4.17 -8.38
CA VAL A 38 -0.63 -5.23 -9.04
C VAL A 38 -0.60 -6.50 -8.20
N ASP A 39 -0.33 -7.63 -8.84
CA ASP A 39 -0.10 -8.88 -8.11
C ASP A 39 1.24 -8.84 -7.35
N GLY A 40 1.41 -9.78 -6.42
CA GLY A 40 2.46 -9.77 -5.40
C GLY A 40 3.89 -9.49 -5.89
N LEU A 41 4.73 -9.11 -4.93
CA LEU A 41 6.09 -8.65 -5.13
C LEU A 41 7.09 -9.81 -5.16
N ASP A 42 7.79 -10.00 -6.27
CA ASP A 42 8.83 -11.02 -6.44
C ASP A 42 10.24 -10.45 -6.23
N ILE A 43 10.40 -9.59 -5.21
CA ILE A 43 11.65 -8.82 -5.04
C ILE A 43 12.90 -9.70 -4.82
N LEU A 44 12.78 -10.99 -4.43
CA LEU A 44 13.95 -11.75 -3.95
C LEU A 44 13.96 -13.26 -4.23
N GLY A 45 13.38 -13.74 -5.33
CA GLY A 45 13.52 -15.15 -5.71
C GLY A 45 12.95 -16.13 -4.67
N ALA A 46 11.94 -15.70 -3.91
CA ALA A 46 11.06 -16.66 -3.26
C ALA A 46 10.27 -17.32 -4.39
N ALA A 47 10.74 -18.49 -4.84
CA ALA A 47 10.21 -19.28 -5.96
C ALA A 47 8.74 -19.73 -5.80
N GLN A 48 8.02 -19.17 -4.85
CA GLN A 48 6.57 -19.18 -4.79
C GLN A 48 6.10 -17.80 -4.31
N PRO A 49 4.97 -17.27 -4.84
CA PRO A 49 4.22 -16.29 -4.06
C PRO A 49 4.12 -16.89 -2.67
N ALA A 50 4.47 -16.17 -1.60
CA ALA A 50 4.40 -16.72 -0.24
C ALA A 50 3.03 -17.40 -0.13
N ASN A 51 3.05 -18.72 -0.25
CA ASN A 51 1.86 -19.52 -0.52
C ASN A 51 1.29 -19.64 0.87
N THR A 52 0.64 -18.56 1.31
CA THR A 52 -0.10 -18.54 2.55
C THR A 52 -1.21 -19.57 2.49
N THR A 53 -1.48 -20.24 1.36
CA THR A 53 -2.27 -21.48 1.31
C THR A 53 -1.71 -22.60 2.19
N SER A 54 -0.40 -22.72 2.42
CA SER A 54 0.16 -23.72 3.36
C SER A 54 0.26 -23.21 4.80
N LEU A 55 0.47 -21.91 5.04
CA LEU A 55 0.35 -21.31 6.38
C LEU A 55 -1.10 -21.01 6.80
N GLN A 56 -2.07 -21.03 5.88
CA GLN A 56 -3.52 -20.95 6.15
C GLN A 56 -4.08 -22.27 6.68
N ARG A 57 -3.30 -23.36 6.65
CA ARG A 57 -3.73 -24.65 7.21
C ARG A 57 -3.37 -24.83 8.68
N CYS A 58 -2.50 -23.99 9.24
CA CYS A 58 -2.00 -24.16 10.61
C CYS A 58 -2.35 -22.95 11.48
N ASP A 59 -3.64 -22.75 11.67
CA ASP A 59 -4.27 -22.60 12.98
C ASP A 59 -5.76 -22.53 12.73
N ALA A 60 -6.57 -23.09 13.63
CA ALA A 60 -8.01 -23.22 13.51
C ALA A 60 -8.71 -21.85 13.35
N ALA A 61 -8.65 -21.26 12.15
CA ALA A 61 -9.44 -20.11 11.79
C ALA A 61 -10.89 -20.59 11.76
N ASP A 62 -11.63 -20.21 12.80
CA ASP A 62 -13.06 -20.45 12.93
C ASP A 62 -13.73 -20.25 11.56
N SER A 63 -14.47 -21.26 11.12
CA SER A 63 -15.19 -21.26 9.84
C SER A 63 -15.99 -19.98 9.59
N GLY A 64 -16.49 -19.35 10.66
CA GLY A 64 -17.15 -18.04 10.62
C GLY A 64 -16.24 -16.91 10.11
N THR A 65 -14.99 -16.86 10.57
CA THR A 65 -14.01 -15.84 10.17
C THR A 65 -13.54 -16.01 8.71
N LEU A 66 -13.41 -17.26 8.24
CA LEU A 66 -13.10 -17.57 6.85
C LEU A 66 -14.26 -17.19 5.92
N ARG A 67 -15.49 -17.46 6.35
CA ARG A 67 -16.70 -17.05 5.62
C ARG A 67 -16.80 -15.53 5.53
N GLU A 68 -16.67 -14.81 6.66
CA GLU A 68 -16.66 -13.34 6.70
C GLU A 68 -15.59 -12.76 5.76
N ARG A 69 -14.37 -13.33 5.80
CA ARG A 69 -13.28 -12.93 4.91
C ARG A 69 -13.63 -13.09 3.43
N ASN A 70 -14.23 -14.22 3.04
CA ASN A 70 -14.61 -14.50 1.65
C ASN A 70 -15.76 -13.60 1.18
N GLU A 71 -16.74 -13.33 2.05
CA GLU A 71 -17.84 -12.41 1.77
C GLU A 71 -17.31 -10.98 1.56
N ILE A 72 -16.44 -10.49 2.44
CA ILE A 72 -15.80 -9.18 2.28
C ILE A 72 -14.97 -9.12 0.98
N LEU A 73 -14.15 -10.15 0.71
CA LEU A 73 -13.33 -10.18 -0.51
C LEU A 73 -14.20 -10.16 -1.77
N ARG A 74 -15.33 -10.88 -1.77
CA ARG A 74 -16.31 -10.85 -2.86
C ARG A 74 -16.89 -9.44 -3.03
N HIS A 75 -17.27 -8.78 -1.93
CA HIS A 75 -17.77 -7.40 -1.98
C HIS A 75 -16.72 -6.42 -2.51
N LEU A 76 -15.46 -6.56 -2.11
CA LEU A 76 -14.37 -5.72 -2.60
C LEU A 76 -14.09 -5.91 -4.09
N ARG A 77 -14.14 -7.15 -4.60
CA ARG A 77 -14.02 -7.42 -6.04
C ARG A 77 -15.16 -6.81 -6.84
N ASN A 78 -16.39 -6.95 -6.35
CA ASN A 78 -17.56 -6.33 -6.98
C ASN A 78 -17.46 -4.81 -6.96
N TYR A 79 -16.98 -4.22 -5.85
CA TYR A 79 -16.75 -2.80 -5.73
C TYR A 79 -15.70 -2.32 -6.75
N ALA A 80 -14.56 -3.01 -6.83
CA ALA A 80 -13.48 -2.70 -7.77
C ALA A 80 -13.97 -2.71 -9.22
N ALA A 81 -14.73 -3.74 -9.61
CA ALA A 81 -15.32 -3.84 -10.94
C ALA A 81 -16.34 -2.71 -11.22
N SER A 82 -17.20 -2.40 -10.25
CA SER A 82 -18.24 -1.37 -10.40
C SER A 82 -17.68 0.06 -10.46
N HIS A 83 -16.55 0.31 -9.79
CA HIS A 83 -15.94 1.63 -9.70
C HIS A 83 -14.72 1.80 -10.61
N GLN A 84 -14.46 0.85 -11.51
CA GLN A 84 -13.34 0.87 -12.46
C GLN A 84 -11.98 1.05 -11.77
N VAL A 85 -11.78 0.35 -10.65
CA VAL A 85 -10.46 0.29 -10.01
C VAL A 85 -9.52 -0.52 -10.90
N ASP A 86 -8.35 0.01 -11.22
CA ASP A 86 -7.34 -0.70 -12.02
C ASP A 86 -6.72 -1.82 -11.19
N VAL A 87 -7.06 -3.07 -11.54
CA VAL A 87 -6.56 -4.28 -10.89
C VAL A 87 -5.92 -5.19 -11.93
N ARG A 88 -4.59 -5.27 -11.90
CA ARG A 88 -3.75 -6.06 -12.80
C ARG A 88 -3.36 -7.38 -12.15
N ASN A 89 -4.28 -8.34 -12.21
CA ASN A 89 -4.11 -9.67 -11.61
C ASN A 89 -3.02 -10.54 -12.27
N THR A 90 -2.61 -10.22 -13.50
CA THR A 90 -1.55 -10.92 -14.24
C THR A 90 -0.20 -10.21 -14.19
N THR A 91 -0.17 -8.95 -13.73
CA THR A 91 1.04 -8.14 -13.66
C THR A 91 1.64 -8.24 -12.26
N ARG A 92 2.80 -8.88 -12.14
CA ARG A 92 3.57 -8.93 -10.89
C ARG A 92 4.52 -7.76 -10.79
N ALA A 93 4.68 -7.22 -9.60
CA ALA A 93 5.78 -6.31 -9.30
C ALA A 93 7.06 -7.12 -9.13
N VAL A 94 8.08 -6.83 -9.94
CA VAL A 94 9.37 -7.54 -9.96
C VAL A 94 10.37 -6.82 -9.09
N GLN A 95 10.48 -5.51 -9.24
CA GLN A 95 11.46 -4.70 -8.54
C GLN A 95 10.84 -3.37 -8.12
N LEU A 96 11.27 -2.87 -6.96
CA LEU A 96 10.91 -1.55 -6.45
C LEU A 96 12.18 -0.71 -6.32
N THR A 97 12.21 0.43 -7.00
CA THR A 97 13.35 1.36 -6.99
C THR A 97 12.88 2.72 -6.51
N MET A 98 13.63 3.34 -5.60
CA MET A 98 13.38 4.72 -5.18
C MET A 98 14.11 5.67 -6.12
N VAL A 99 13.38 6.61 -6.72
CA VAL A 99 13.94 7.65 -7.58
C VAL A 99 14.05 8.93 -6.77
N ALA A 100 15.28 9.38 -6.56
CA ALA A 100 15.54 10.67 -5.95
C ALA A 100 15.27 11.78 -6.97
N GLN A 101 14.31 12.66 -6.70
CA GLN A 101 14.08 13.84 -7.52
C GLN A 101 15.15 14.91 -7.22
N SER A 102 15.75 15.48 -8.26
CA SER A 102 16.58 16.70 -8.17
C SER A 102 15.75 17.90 -8.66
N PRO A 103 15.69 19.04 -7.95
CA PRO A 103 16.47 19.43 -6.77
C PRO A 103 15.88 18.94 -5.42
N PRO A 104 16.73 18.80 -4.38
CA PRO A 104 16.41 18.17 -3.09
C PRO A 104 15.55 19.03 -2.13
N GLU A 105 14.98 20.16 -2.57
CA GLU A 105 14.46 21.18 -1.64
C GLU A 105 12.98 20.98 -1.24
N ALA A 106 12.19 20.18 -1.97
CA ALA A 106 10.79 19.95 -1.60
C ALA A 106 10.11 18.68 -2.18
N ALA A 107 10.82 17.87 -2.97
CA ALA A 107 10.21 16.79 -3.71
C ALA A 107 10.10 15.50 -2.87
N GLN A 108 8.88 14.95 -2.75
CA GLN A 108 8.65 13.65 -2.14
C GLN A 108 9.35 12.55 -2.98
N PRO A 109 9.89 11.49 -2.36
CA PRO A 109 10.51 10.39 -3.09
C PRO A 109 9.49 9.75 -4.02
N GLN A 110 9.88 9.55 -5.28
CA GLN A 110 9.06 8.86 -6.26
C GLN A 110 9.51 7.41 -6.39
N TRP A 111 8.58 6.52 -6.67
CA TRP A 111 8.80 5.08 -6.68
C TRP A 111 8.57 4.51 -8.06
N GLU A 112 9.54 3.73 -8.53
CA GLU A 112 9.43 2.94 -9.75
C GLU A 112 9.15 1.48 -9.40
N VAL A 113 7.99 0.98 -9.84
CA VAL A 113 7.62 -0.43 -9.77
C VAL A 113 7.84 -1.05 -11.14
N HIS A 114 8.88 -1.86 -11.26
CA HIS A 114 9.17 -2.59 -12.47
C HIS A 114 8.25 -3.80 -12.58
N THR A 115 7.61 -3.93 -13.72
CA THR A 115 6.74 -5.06 -14.08
C THR A 115 7.23 -5.67 -15.38
N PRO A 116 6.85 -6.92 -15.72
CA PRO A 116 7.22 -7.52 -17.00
C PRO A 116 6.73 -6.74 -18.23
N THR A 117 5.71 -5.90 -18.03
CA THR A 117 5.05 -5.11 -19.08
C THR A 117 5.53 -3.66 -19.17
N GLY A 118 6.29 -3.17 -18.18
CA GLY A 118 6.67 -1.76 -18.11
C GLY A 118 7.01 -1.27 -16.71
N ILE A 119 7.15 0.04 -16.55
CA ILE A 119 7.48 0.68 -15.27
C ILE A 119 6.28 1.50 -14.82
N LEU A 120 5.83 1.28 -13.58
CA LEU A 120 4.82 2.12 -12.95
C LEU A 120 5.52 3.11 -12.02
N VAL A 121 5.31 4.39 -12.23
CA VAL A 121 5.88 5.46 -11.43
C VAL A 121 4.80 5.99 -10.49
N ALA A 122 5.08 6.05 -9.19
CA ALA A 122 4.12 6.54 -8.19
C ALA A 122 4.74 7.26 -7.00
N ASP A 123 3.96 8.14 -6.37
CA ASP A 123 4.38 8.89 -5.18
C ASP A 123 4.26 8.05 -3.91
N HIS A 124 3.34 7.08 -3.91
CA HIS A 124 3.04 6.23 -2.77
C HIS A 124 2.98 4.75 -3.15
N ILE A 125 3.52 3.90 -2.29
CA ILE A 125 3.47 2.45 -2.44
C ILE A 125 2.74 1.84 -1.25
N VAL A 126 1.80 0.94 -1.50
CA VAL A 126 1.14 0.16 -0.45
C VAL A 126 1.59 -1.29 -0.57
N LEU A 127 2.26 -1.78 0.45
CA LEU A 127 2.71 -3.15 0.56
C LEU A 127 1.74 -3.97 1.40
N THR A 128 1.31 -5.11 0.85
CA THR A 128 0.43 -6.04 1.55
C THR A 128 1.08 -7.40 1.74
N ARG A 129 0.86 -8.02 2.91
CA ARG A 129 1.37 -9.38 3.24
C ARG A 129 2.89 -9.57 3.06
N CYS A 130 3.70 -8.55 3.35
CA CYS A 130 5.16 -8.69 3.35
C CYS A 130 5.65 -9.31 4.66
N ALA A 131 6.66 -10.19 4.59
CA ALA A 131 7.31 -10.70 5.78
C ALA A 131 8.21 -9.64 6.43
N HIS A 132 8.38 -9.68 7.76
CA HIS A 132 9.22 -8.71 8.48
C HIS A 132 10.68 -8.73 8.00
N SER A 133 11.19 -9.92 7.64
CA SER A 133 12.53 -10.10 7.07
C SER A 133 12.69 -9.44 5.70
N GLN A 134 11.68 -9.53 4.83
CA GLN A 134 11.65 -8.85 3.53
C GLN A 134 11.63 -7.34 3.71
N LEU A 135 10.80 -6.86 4.64
CA LEU A 135 10.68 -5.44 4.94
C LEU A 135 12.01 -4.87 5.45
N ARG A 136 12.66 -5.55 6.40
CA ARG A 136 13.96 -5.15 6.94
C ARG A 136 15.06 -5.15 5.88
N ARG A 137 15.08 -6.15 4.98
CA ARG A 137 16.03 -6.17 3.86
C ARG A 137 15.81 -4.98 2.94
N MET A 138 14.56 -4.70 2.57
CA MET A 138 14.23 -3.57 1.69
C MET A 138 14.64 -2.22 2.30
N ILE A 139 14.49 -2.01 3.61
CA ILE A 139 14.98 -0.78 4.27
C ILE A 139 16.51 -0.68 4.21
N ASN A 140 17.21 -1.79 4.46
CA ASN A 140 18.67 -1.82 4.34
C ASN A 140 19.11 -1.54 2.91
N ASP A 141 18.42 -2.08 1.91
CA ASP A 141 18.70 -1.86 0.49
C ASP A 141 18.51 -0.38 0.10
N PHE A 142 17.57 0.32 0.75
CA PHE A 142 17.37 1.77 0.59
C PHE A 142 18.34 2.63 1.43
N GLY A 143 19.25 2.03 2.21
CA GLY A 143 20.23 2.76 3.01
C GLY A 143 19.65 3.54 4.19
N ILE A 144 18.44 3.21 4.64
CA ILE A 144 17.74 3.92 5.72
C ILE A 144 18.13 3.32 7.07
N ALA A 145 18.57 4.17 8.01
CA ALA A 145 18.90 3.72 9.36
C ALA A 145 17.66 3.17 10.09
N VAL A 146 17.68 1.88 10.39
CA VAL A 146 16.55 1.18 11.03
C VAL A 146 16.44 1.59 12.50
N GLY A 147 15.48 2.46 12.82
CA GLY A 147 15.02 2.68 14.18
C GLY A 147 14.11 1.54 14.68
N ARG A 148 13.64 1.62 15.94
CA ARG A 148 12.71 0.61 16.52
C ARG A 148 11.35 0.51 15.80
N ASN A 149 10.98 1.50 14.97
CA ASN A 149 9.69 1.55 14.28
C ASN A 149 9.83 1.52 12.75
N LEU A 150 9.88 0.30 12.22
CA LEU A 150 10.00 0.00 10.79
C LEU A 150 8.85 0.59 9.96
N ALA A 151 7.62 0.53 10.49
CA ALA A 151 6.43 1.05 9.80
C ALA A 151 6.45 2.58 9.68
N ALA A 152 6.94 3.29 10.70
CA ALA A 152 7.11 4.73 10.66
C ALA A 152 8.20 5.15 9.66
N ALA A 153 9.32 4.43 9.62
CA ALA A 153 10.40 4.67 8.66
C ALA A 153 9.91 4.50 7.21
N MET A 154 9.15 3.44 6.93
CA MET A 154 8.52 3.23 5.62
C MET A 154 7.53 4.34 5.25
N ARG A 155 6.69 4.76 6.20
CA ARG A 155 5.71 5.81 5.96
C ARG A 155 6.36 7.17 5.66
N ALA A 156 7.52 7.44 6.26
CA ALA A 156 8.29 8.66 6.00
C ALA A 156 8.73 8.74 4.53
N ILE A 157 9.08 7.62 3.93
CA ILE A 157 9.49 7.52 2.52
C ILE A 157 8.32 7.24 1.55
N GLY A 158 7.07 7.25 2.02
CA GLY A 158 5.89 7.04 1.15
C GLY A 158 5.47 5.58 0.96
N ILE A 159 6.03 4.64 1.74
CA ILE A 159 5.61 3.23 1.75
C ILE A 159 4.67 2.96 2.93
N TYR A 160 3.49 2.40 2.65
CA TYR A 160 2.46 2.08 3.62
C TYR A 160 2.27 0.56 3.74
N LEU A 161 2.08 0.08 4.96
CA LEU A 161 1.98 -1.35 5.26
C LEU A 161 0.55 -1.71 5.68
N VAL A 162 -0.03 -2.75 5.08
CA VAL A 162 -1.35 -3.28 5.46
C VAL A 162 -1.33 -4.80 5.57
N GLY A 163 -1.78 -5.31 6.71
CA GLY A 163 -1.75 -6.73 7.02
C GLY A 163 -0.32 -7.29 7.12
N VAL A 164 0.60 -6.50 7.69
CA VAL A 164 2.00 -6.85 7.94
C VAL A 164 2.21 -6.97 9.45
N GLY A 165 2.69 -8.12 9.94
CA GLY A 165 2.88 -8.40 11.37
C GLY A 165 3.32 -9.84 11.66
N GLU A 166 3.84 -10.09 12.88
CA GLU A 166 4.32 -11.41 13.35
C GLU A 166 3.18 -12.40 13.57
N LEU A 167 3.39 -13.64 13.11
CA LEU A 167 2.71 -14.94 13.29
C LEU A 167 1.16 -15.05 13.33
N ILE A 168 0.41 -13.99 13.60
CA ILE A 168 -1.06 -14.01 13.67
C ILE A 168 -1.61 -13.36 12.41
N THR A 169 -2.36 -14.13 11.61
CA THR A 169 -3.06 -13.60 10.45
C THR A 169 -4.05 -12.52 10.92
N PRO A 170 -3.96 -11.27 10.44
CA PRO A 170 -4.81 -10.19 10.92
C PRO A 170 -6.27 -10.47 10.59
N SER A 171 -7.18 -10.11 11.51
CA SER A 171 -8.61 -10.28 11.29
C SER A 171 -9.10 -9.40 10.13
N PRO A 172 -10.17 -9.79 9.41
CA PRO A 172 -10.70 -8.96 8.31
C PRO A 172 -11.03 -7.53 8.74
N LYS A 173 -11.57 -7.35 9.96
CA LYS A 173 -11.89 -6.03 10.53
C LYS A 173 -10.65 -5.17 10.74
N GLU A 174 -9.56 -5.78 11.23
CA GLU A 174 -8.29 -5.07 11.42
C GLU A 174 -7.68 -4.65 10.08
N VAL A 175 -7.75 -5.52 9.05
CA VAL A 175 -7.32 -5.17 7.69
C VAL A 175 -8.11 -3.98 7.14
N LEU A 176 -9.44 -3.97 7.31
CA LEU A 176 -10.28 -2.84 6.88
C LEU A 176 -9.94 -1.55 7.66
N ARG A 177 -9.67 -1.64 8.97
CA ARG A 177 -9.26 -0.50 9.80
C ARG A 177 -7.90 0.07 9.34
N GLN A 178 -6.94 -0.80 9.04
CA GLN A 178 -5.65 -0.41 8.51
C GLN A 178 -5.78 0.23 7.12
N ALA A 179 -6.60 -0.34 6.24
CA ALA A 179 -6.88 0.22 4.92
C ALA A 179 -7.46 1.64 5.01
N LYS A 180 -8.41 1.87 5.93
CA LYS A 180 -8.99 3.20 6.18
C LYS A 180 -7.93 4.20 6.67
N THR A 181 -7.10 3.77 7.62
CA THR A 181 -6.00 4.59 8.16
C THR A 181 -4.99 4.97 7.08
N VAL A 182 -4.62 4.01 6.21
CA VAL A 182 -3.69 4.24 5.09
C VAL A 182 -4.32 5.14 4.03
N GLY A 183 -5.58 4.92 3.66
CA GLY A 183 -6.28 5.78 2.70
C GLY A 183 -6.40 7.23 3.18
N GLN A 184 -6.67 7.45 4.47
CA GLN A 184 -6.65 8.79 5.07
C GLN A 184 -5.25 9.42 5.03
N ALA A 185 -4.22 8.64 5.35
CA ALA A 185 -2.85 9.11 5.36
C ALA A 185 -2.34 9.53 3.98
N ILE A 186 -2.68 8.76 2.95
CA ILE A 186 -2.33 9.06 1.56
C ILE A 186 -3.13 10.28 1.10
N SER A 187 -4.44 10.32 1.36
CA SER A 187 -5.28 11.47 1.02
C SER A 187 -4.82 12.78 1.64
N ALA A 188 -4.32 12.77 2.87
CA ALA A 188 -3.79 13.96 3.52
C ALA A 188 -2.50 14.47 2.84
N LYS A 189 -1.74 13.61 2.17
CA LYS A 189 -0.55 13.99 1.39
C LYS A 189 -0.90 14.47 -0.02
N VAL A 190 -1.88 13.83 -0.66
CA VAL A 190 -2.33 14.15 -2.02
C VAL A 190 -3.17 15.42 -2.06
N HIS A 191 -4.02 15.64 -1.05
CA HIS A 191 -4.91 16.79 -0.94
C HIS A 191 -4.64 17.59 0.36
N PRO A 192 -3.49 18.27 0.47
CA PRO A 192 -3.09 18.96 1.70
C PRO A 192 -4.07 20.08 2.12
N ASP A 193 -4.74 20.73 1.15
CA ASP A 193 -5.64 21.87 1.38
C ASP A 193 -7.02 21.48 1.97
N THR A 194 -7.34 20.18 2.02
CA THR A 194 -8.61 19.67 2.55
C THR A 194 -8.56 19.31 4.04
N VAL A 195 -7.41 19.44 4.69
CA VAL A 195 -7.34 19.30 6.15
C VAL A 195 -7.83 20.63 6.75
N PRO A 196 -8.94 20.66 7.52
CA PRO A 196 -9.24 21.85 8.30
C PRO A 196 -8.08 22.01 9.28
N ALA A 197 -7.23 23.02 9.03
CA ALA A 197 -6.28 23.48 10.02
C ALA A 197 -7.07 23.66 11.33
N PRO A 198 -6.62 23.12 12.47
CA PRO A 198 -7.23 23.51 13.73
C PRO A 198 -7.05 25.02 13.81
N ALA A 199 -8.16 25.75 13.70
CA ALA A 199 -8.18 27.18 13.92
C ALA A 199 -7.66 27.39 15.35
N THR A 200 -6.39 27.74 15.46
CA THR A 200 -5.79 28.24 16.69
C THR A 200 -6.55 29.52 16.99
N GLY A 201 -7.61 29.40 17.80
CA GLY A 201 -8.40 30.52 18.28
C GLY A 201 -7.49 31.45 19.07
N SER A 202 -6.92 32.43 18.38
CA SER A 202 -6.24 33.55 18.99
C SER A 202 -7.33 34.46 19.55
N PHE A 203 -7.75 34.19 20.79
CA PHE A 203 -8.50 35.15 21.58
C PHE A 203 -7.55 36.30 21.93
N ALA A 204 -7.54 37.34 21.10
CA ALA A 204 -7.04 38.64 21.49
C ALA A 204 -8.02 39.22 22.53
N MET A 205 -7.65 39.18 23.80
CA MET A 205 -8.29 39.99 24.84
C MET A 205 -8.02 41.47 24.52
N LEU A 206 -9.05 42.19 24.10
CA LEU A 206 -9.07 43.65 24.18
C LEU A 206 -9.27 44.04 25.65
N THR A 207 -8.28 44.74 26.20
CA THR A 207 -8.37 45.50 27.44
C THR A 207 -9.32 46.69 27.28
N CYS A 208 -10.23 46.87 28.24
CA CYS A 208 -10.87 48.15 28.58
C CYS A 208 -10.44 48.53 30.00
#